data_AF-A0A9D4TS70-F1
#
_entry.id   AF-A0A9D4TS70-F1
#
_cell.length_a   1.000
_cell.length_b   1.000
_cell.length_c   1.000
_cell.angle_alpha   90.00
_cell.angle_beta   90.00
_cell.angle_gamma   90.00
#
_symmetry.space_group_name_H-M   'P 1'
#
loop_
_entity.id
_entity.type
_entity.pdbx_description
1 polymer ?
#
loop_
_entity_poly.entity_id
_entity_poly.type
_entity_poly.pdbx_seq_one_letter_code
_entity_poly.pdbx_strand_id
1 'polypeptide(L)'
;MSSTQEPTDSIVDAPGLPERQAVQASVDDAAAAEAAAGPAEVLDGNGAAAAPDVSDPTIVATHSYLGHCDDLVGTSGLLEEGRVYRLPVLPLDGLVLCPGATLPLRLAFRGDRALLQQALMAPAPLTRLIAVVCCHRSYSTPQLQLQRVGCVAEIRKVGGGGINLLAKGRQRVEVQLEATAEGSLQLSSVPVKVLPEPGPLAVPLEARAGMAWHPPGIYALYDSWRLAKRARRLFHSIAPQAREFEGNPLELSYFLLSNLPVNDNARQQLLEASTVDERLRAECRVLQTLGVLCCRACRIFLARSTDAIQMSEEGISACFVNSHSWVHDIVTLSTVTPGVLLEGSPETAHSWFPGYSWQCAYCPCGHHIGWQFTAVRPGLQPASFWGLRRPALQAGGDRDPVPSAGAGLYAHSGSSSEDGNGGWTSSEEEESEGAS
;
A
#
# COMPACT_ATOMS: atom_id res chain seq x y z
N MET A 1 30.25 -28.83 74.03
CA MET A 1 30.72 -27.46 73.80
C MET A 1 29.53 -26.61 73.42
N SER A 2 29.24 -25.66 74.31
CA SER A 2 28.53 -24.38 74.10
C SER A 2 27.07 -24.36 73.66
N SER A 3 26.26 -23.95 74.64
CA SER A 3 24.90 -23.43 74.62
C SER A 3 24.71 -22.14 73.79
N THR A 4 23.45 -21.65 73.82
CA THR A 4 22.93 -20.26 73.91
C THR A 4 22.07 -19.87 72.69
N GLN A 5 20.72 -19.89 72.75
CA GLN A 5 19.74 -18.96 73.36
C GLN A 5 19.58 -17.62 72.60
N GLU A 6 18.32 -17.25 72.34
CA GLU A 6 17.80 -16.11 71.56
C GLU A 6 18.35 -14.72 71.96
N PRO A 7 18.10 -13.68 71.13
CA PRO A 7 17.22 -12.62 71.65
C PRO A 7 16.23 -11.96 70.66
N THR A 8 15.17 -11.48 71.32
CA THR A 8 14.09 -10.50 71.11
C THR A 8 14.31 -9.21 70.28
N ASP A 9 13.20 -8.81 69.64
CA ASP A 9 12.59 -7.47 69.41
C ASP A 9 13.41 -6.23 69.06
N SER A 10 13.03 -5.58 67.95
CA SER A 10 12.57 -4.16 67.93
C SER A 10 12.07 -3.74 66.53
N ILE A 11 10.76 -3.47 66.46
CA ILE A 11 10.06 -2.86 65.31
C ILE A 11 10.07 -1.34 65.52
N VAL A 12 10.46 -0.57 64.49
CA VAL A 12 10.38 0.90 64.47
C VAL A 12 9.71 1.38 63.17
N ASP A 13 8.56 2.02 63.36
CA ASP A 13 7.80 3.04 62.63
C ASP A 13 7.73 3.16 61.09
N ALA A 14 6.49 3.46 60.66
CA ALA A 14 5.96 3.67 59.31
C ALA A 14 6.21 5.11 58.73
N PRO A 15 5.70 5.47 57.52
CA PRO A 15 4.27 5.80 57.37
C PRO A 15 3.61 5.31 56.07
N GLY A 16 2.27 5.24 56.14
CA GLY A 16 1.38 4.60 55.17
C GLY A 16 0.78 5.49 54.08
N LEU A 17 0.12 4.79 53.15
CA LEU A 17 -0.62 5.27 51.99
C LEU A 17 -1.95 5.98 52.38
N PRO A 18 -2.44 6.96 51.59
CA PRO A 18 -3.77 7.51 51.78
C PRO A 18 -4.87 6.70 51.06
N GLU A 19 -5.95 6.44 51.79
CA GLU A 19 -7.16 5.74 51.38
C GLU A 19 -8.11 6.59 50.51
N ARG A 20 -8.93 5.86 49.74
CA ARG A 20 -10.01 6.35 48.88
C ARG A 20 -11.21 6.81 49.73
N GLN A 21 -11.70 8.03 49.49
CA GLN A 21 -12.99 8.49 50.00
C GLN A 21 -14.10 8.33 48.95
N ALA A 22 -15.14 7.61 49.34
CA ALA A 22 -16.43 7.52 48.66
C ALA A 22 -17.28 8.75 49.03
N VAL A 23 -17.93 9.36 48.04
CA VAL A 23 -18.93 10.43 48.25
C VAL A 23 -20.30 9.87 47.90
N GLN A 24 -21.14 9.79 48.93
CA GLN A 24 -22.55 9.42 48.89
C GLN A 24 -23.37 10.70 48.57
N ALA A 25 -24.22 10.65 47.54
CA ALA A 25 -25.19 11.72 47.25
C ALA A 25 -26.58 11.30 47.74
N SER A 26 -27.20 12.16 48.54
CA SER A 26 -28.57 12.04 49.05
C SER A 26 -29.60 12.62 48.08
N VAL A 27 -30.81 12.06 48.16
CA VAL A 27 -32.02 12.39 47.40
C VAL A 27 -32.82 13.49 48.14
N ASP A 28 -33.81 14.07 47.45
CA ASP A 28 -34.83 15.08 47.83
C ASP A 28 -34.43 16.50 47.36
N ASP A 29 -35.19 17.19 46.50
CA ASP A 29 -36.62 17.47 46.58
C ASP A 29 -37.24 17.89 45.22
N ALA A 30 -38.57 17.87 45.18
CA ALA A 30 -39.42 17.84 43.99
C ALA A 30 -39.78 19.20 43.33
N ALA A 31 -40.15 19.09 42.04
CA ALA A 31 -41.23 19.77 41.31
C ALA A 31 -41.46 21.29 41.44
N ALA A 32 -41.39 21.99 40.29
CA ALA A 32 -42.47 22.78 39.66
C ALA A 32 -41.91 23.91 38.78
N ALA A 33 -42.29 23.96 37.49
CA ALA A 33 -42.78 25.15 36.78
C ALA A 33 -42.95 24.86 35.28
N GLU A 34 -44.18 25.08 34.81
CA GLU A 34 -44.65 24.96 33.43
C GLU A 34 -44.13 26.06 32.49
N ALA A 35 -44.13 25.70 31.20
CA ALA A 35 -44.48 26.48 30.01
C ALA A 35 -44.34 28.02 30.02
N ALA A 36 -43.51 28.51 29.08
CA ALA A 36 -43.80 29.74 28.33
C ALA A 36 -43.23 29.63 26.91
N ALA A 37 -44.14 29.50 25.94
CA ALA A 37 -43.88 29.60 24.51
C ALA A 37 -43.59 31.06 24.12
N GLY A 38 -42.59 31.27 23.26
CA GLY A 38 -42.31 32.52 22.54
C GLY A 38 -42.20 32.26 21.04
N PRO A 39 -42.59 33.21 20.16
CA PRO A 39 -43.00 32.91 18.80
C PRO A 39 -41.83 32.66 17.84
N ALA A 40 -42.08 31.79 16.87
CA ALA A 40 -41.21 31.53 15.74
C ALA A 40 -41.19 32.73 14.79
N GLU A 41 -40.01 33.33 14.58
CA GLU A 41 -39.77 34.20 13.44
C GLU A 41 -39.54 33.34 12.19
N VAL A 42 -40.44 33.52 11.23
CA VAL A 42 -40.37 32.95 9.89
C VAL A 42 -39.31 33.74 9.12
N LEU A 43 -38.14 33.16 8.93
CA LEU A 43 -37.16 33.64 7.95
C LEU A 43 -37.41 32.91 6.63
N ASP A 44 -37.84 33.68 5.64
CA ASP A 44 -38.10 33.25 4.26
C ASP A 44 -36.88 32.52 3.69
N GLY A 45 -37.09 31.22 3.41
CA GLY A 45 -36.11 30.37 2.76
C GLY A 45 -35.99 30.68 1.28
N ASN A 46 -35.07 31.56 0.92
CA ASN A 46 -34.46 31.54 -0.41
C ASN A 46 -33.46 30.38 -0.45
N GLY A 47 -33.98 29.17 -0.70
CA GLY A 47 -33.20 27.96 -0.92
C GLY A 47 -32.43 28.01 -2.23
N ALA A 48 -31.33 28.77 -2.26
CA ALA A 48 -30.24 28.47 -3.17
C ALA A 48 -29.66 27.13 -2.73
N ALA A 49 -29.85 26.08 -3.54
CA ALA A 49 -29.23 24.78 -3.30
C ALA A 49 -27.73 24.98 -3.07
N ALA A 50 -27.29 24.80 -1.82
CA ALA A 50 -25.89 24.88 -1.47
C ALA A 50 -25.13 23.88 -2.36
N ALA A 51 -24.07 24.35 -3.03
CA ALA A 51 -23.21 23.49 -3.81
C ALA A 51 -22.75 22.31 -2.93
N PRO A 52 -22.72 21.07 -3.46
CA PRO A 52 -22.29 19.93 -2.68
C PRO A 52 -20.88 20.19 -2.11
N ASP A 53 -20.72 19.97 -0.81
CA ASP A 53 -19.45 20.06 -0.12
C ASP A 53 -18.64 18.82 -0.56
N VAL A 54 -17.80 18.95 -1.58
CA VAL A 54 -17.01 17.82 -2.08
C VAL A 54 -15.88 17.55 -1.09
N SER A 55 -15.71 16.29 -0.68
CA SER A 55 -14.58 15.92 0.19
C SER A 55 -13.26 16.33 -0.46
N ASP A 56 -12.48 17.18 0.22
CA ASP A 56 -11.20 17.65 -0.29
C ASP A 56 -10.16 16.51 -0.25
N PRO A 57 -9.68 16.00 -1.41
CA PRO A 57 -8.72 14.90 -1.47
C PRO A 57 -7.35 15.27 -0.89
N THR A 58 -7.05 16.57 -0.76
CA THR A 58 -5.78 17.06 -0.19
C THR A 58 -5.67 16.71 1.29
N ILE A 59 -6.78 16.83 2.03
CA ILE A 59 -6.82 16.60 3.48
C ILE A 59 -6.49 15.14 3.80
N VAL A 60 -6.97 14.21 2.98
CA VAL A 60 -6.71 12.78 3.17
C VAL A 60 -5.22 12.46 2.99
N ALA A 61 -4.56 13.07 2.00
CA ALA A 61 -3.13 12.91 1.76
C ALA A 61 -2.25 13.48 2.90
N THR A 62 -2.78 14.40 3.73
CA THR A 62 -2.03 14.91 4.89
C THR A 62 -1.96 13.93 6.07
N HIS A 63 -2.73 12.85 6.06
CA HIS A 63 -2.86 11.90 7.18
C HIS A 63 -3.22 12.58 8.52
N SER A 64 -4.15 13.54 8.50
CA SER A 64 -4.56 14.33 9.66
C SER A 64 -5.03 13.50 10.88
N TYR A 65 -5.51 12.26 10.66
CA TYR A 65 -5.89 11.31 11.72
C TYR A 65 -4.71 10.86 12.61
N LEU A 66 -3.46 11.09 12.17
CA LEU A 66 -2.25 10.86 12.98
C LEU A 66 -1.98 11.98 13.99
N GLY A 67 -2.73 13.09 13.92
CA GLY A 67 -2.48 14.29 14.70
C GLY A 67 -1.30 15.11 14.16
N HIS A 68 -0.79 16.03 14.98
CA HIS A 68 0.29 16.91 14.58
C HIS A 68 1.60 16.14 14.36
N CYS A 69 2.16 16.27 13.15
CA CYS A 69 3.45 15.70 12.76
C CYS A 69 4.35 16.82 12.23
N ASP A 70 5.54 16.96 12.82
CA ASP A 70 6.54 17.95 12.45
C ASP A 70 7.34 17.47 11.23
N ASP A 71 7.57 18.38 10.29
CA ASP A 71 8.43 18.14 9.13
C ASP A 71 9.91 18.12 9.57
N LEU A 72 10.63 17.07 9.20
CA LEU A 72 12.07 16.96 9.43
C LEU A 72 12.82 17.75 8.35
N VAL A 73 13.60 18.75 8.78
CA VAL A 73 14.37 19.61 7.87
C VAL A 73 15.47 18.82 7.17
N GLY A 74 15.61 19.02 5.85
CA GLY A 74 16.62 18.39 5.01
C GLY A 74 16.12 17.11 4.34
N THR A 75 16.60 16.86 3.12
CA THR A 75 16.32 15.63 2.36
C THR A 75 17.59 14.81 2.29
N SER A 76 17.50 13.53 2.61
CA SER A 76 18.58 12.59 2.31
C SER A 76 18.67 12.45 0.79
N GLY A 77 19.85 12.77 0.25
CA GLY A 77 20.12 12.62 -1.17
C GLY A 77 19.84 11.20 -1.65
N LEU A 78 19.72 11.02 -2.97
CA LEU A 78 19.65 9.68 -3.54
C LEU A 78 20.96 8.94 -3.24
N LEU A 79 20.85 7.67 -2.90
CA LEU A 79 21.98 6.78 -2.74
C LEU A 79 22.57 6.42 -4.10
N GLU A 80 23.86 6.10 -4.12
CA GLU A 80 24.57 5.71 -5.35
C GLU A 80 24.03 4.38 -5.88
N GLU A 81 23.67 4.35 -7.17
CA GLU A 81 23.14 3.16 -7.83
C GLU A 81 24.19 2.04 -7.90
N GLY A 82 23.76 0.79 -7.70
CA GLY A 82 24.61 -0.39 -7.70
C GLY A 82 25.42 -0.61 -6.41
N ARG A 83 25.50 0.38 -5.52
CA ARG A 83 26.22 0.29 -4.25
C ARG A 83 25.40 -0.43 -3.18
N VAL A 84 26.09 -1.14 -2.30
CA VAL A 84 25.50 -1.82 -1.15
C VAL A 84 25.65 -0.96 0.11
N TYR A 85 24.55 -0.76 0.82
CA TYR A 85 24.49 -0.05 2.09
C TYR A 85 23.89 -0.96 3.17
N ARG A 86 24.17 -0.69 4.44
CA ARG A 86 23.53 -1.38 5.55
C ARG A 86 22.38 -0.55 6.08
N LEU A 87 21.15 -0.98 5.85
CA LEU A 87 19.95 -0.27 6.27
C LEU A 87 19.09 -1.12 7.19
N PRO A 88 18.37 -0.50 8.14
CA PRO A 88 17.31 -1.17 8.89
C PRO A 88 16.19 -1.63 7.96
N VAL A 89 15.76 -2.88 8.09
CA VAL A 89 14.71 -3.47 7.25
C VAL A 89 13.39 -3.54 8.00
N LEU A 90 12.37 -2.86 7.49
CA LEU A 90 11.00 -2.91 7.97
C LEU A 90 10.16 -3.83 7.07
N PRO A 91 9.87 -5.07 7.49
CA PRO A 91 8.99 -5.95 6.73
C PRO A 91 7.52 -5.57 6.96
N LEU A 92 6.76 -5.44 5.87
CA LEU A 92 5.32 -5.17 5.91
C LEU A 92 4.55 -6.27 5.17
N ASP A 93 3.55 -6.83 5.84
CA ASP A 93 2.78 -7.97 5.32
C ASP A 93 1.83 -7.51 4.20
N GLY A 94 2.00 -8.08 3.00
CA GLY A 94 1.15 -7.78 1.84
C GLY A 94 1.23 -6.33 1.31
N LEU A 95 2.24 -5.54 1.70
CA LEU A 95 2.41 -4.15 1.24
C LEU A 95 3.70 -3.99 0.44
N VAL A 96 3.54 -3.60 -0.83
CA VAL A 96 4.64 -3.27 -1.74
C VAL A 96 4.76 -1.74 -1.82
N LEU A 97 5.74 -1.18 -1.10
CA LEU A 97 6.08 0.24 -1.18
C LEU A 97 6.86 0.51 -2.46
N CYS A 98 6.57 1.63 -3.11
CA CYS A 98 7.27 2.06 -4.31
C CYS A 98 7.81 3.49 -4.21
N PRO A 99 8.78 3.84 -5.05
CA PRO A 99 9.28 5.21 -5.18
C PRO A 99 8.14 6.22 -5.37
N GLY A 100 8.16 7.29 -4.59
CA GLY A 100 7.16 8.36 -4.64
C GLY A 100 5.95 8.19 -3.72
N ALA A 101 5.61 6.95 -3.32
CA ALA A 101 4.46 6.69 -2.46
C ALA A 101 4.72 7.08 -1.00
N THR A 102 3.67 7.55 -0.31
CA THR A 102 3.70 7.86 1.12
C THR A 102 3.36 6.62 1.94
N LEU A 103 4.08 6.43 3.04
CA LEU A 103 3.91 5.33 3.98
C LEU A 103 3.70 5.91 5.39
N PRO A 104 2.47 5.93 5.91
CA PRO A 104 2.22 6.23 7.30
C PRO A 104 2.54 5.04 8.20
N LEU A 105 3.22 5.31 9.30
CA LEU A 105 3.58 4.30 10.29
C LEU A 105 3.20 4.78 11.68
N ARG A 106 2.81 3.83 12.53
CA ARG A 106 2.61 4.03 13.96
C ARG A 106 3.44 2.99 14.70
N LEU A 107 4.40 3.41 15.52
CA LEU A 107 5.30 2.52 16.23
C LEU A 107 4.71 2.07 17.57
N ALA A 108 4.06 0.91 17.60
CA ALA A 108 3.54 0.32 18.83
C ALA A 108 4.53 -0.65 19.50
N PHE A 109 5.37 -1.34 18.71
CA PHE A 109 6.25 -2.38 19.23
C PHE A 109 7.64 -1.84 19.57
N ARG A 110 8.27 -2.39 20.62
CA ARG A 110 9.63 -1.98 21.05
C ARG A 110 10.68 -2.18 19.95
N GLY A 111 10.54 -3.23 19.15
CA GLY A 111 11.44 -3.51 18.02
C GLY A 111 11.42 -2.43 16.95
N ASP A 112 10.23 -1.96 16.58
CA ASP A 112 10.06 -0.93 15.54
C ASP A 112 10.64 0.43 15.99
N ARG A 113 10.56 0.74 17.30
CA ARG A 113 11.14 1.95 17.87
C ARG A 113 12.67 1.94 17.82
N ALA A 114 13.29 0.82 18.14
CA ALA A 114 14.75 0.68 18.07
C ALA A 114 15.24 0.80 16.61
N LEU A 115 14.54 0.15 15.68
CA LEU A 115 14.79 0.24 14.25
C LEU A 115 14.71 1.69 13.75
N LEU A 116 13.65 2.41 14.13
CA LEU A 116 13.50 3.82 13.77
C LEU A 116 14.62 4.68 14.36
N GLN A 117 14.89 4.51 15.66
CA GLN A 117 15.90 5.31 16.34
C GLN A 117 17.27 5.14 15.68
N GLN A 118 17.60 3.92 15.24
CA GLN A 118 18.80 3.64 14.47
C GLN A 118 18.79 4.39 13.13
N ALA A 119 17.67 4.43 12.41
CA ALA A 119 17.55 5.18 11.16
C ALA A 119 17.70 6.69 11.37
N LEU A 120 17.12 7.25 12.44
CA LEU A 120 17.22 8.68 12.77
C LEU A 120 18.63 9.10 13.19
N MET A 121 19.37 8.21 13.87
CA MET A 121 20.74 8.45 14.33
C MET A 121 21.82 8.06 13.30
N ALA A 122 21.42 7.54 12.14
CA ALA A 122 22.36 7.11 11.11
C ALA A 122 23.13 8.32 10.51
N PRO A 123 24.45 8.19 10.29
CA PRO A 123 25.24 9.24 9.66
C PRO A 123 24.87 9.40 8.19
N ALA A 124 25.15 10.58 7.63
CA ALA A 124 24.98 10.82 6.19
C ALA A 124 25.83 9.83 5.37
N PRO A 125 25.34 9.28 4.25
CA PRO A 125 24.08 9.61 3.56
C PRO A 125 22.84 8.80 4.01
N LEU A 126 22.94 7.99 5.07
CA LEU A 126 21.90 7.02 5.47
C LEU A 126 20.88 7.59 6.48
N THR A 127 21.00 8.85 6.82
CA THR A 127 20.12 9.54 7.78
C THR A 127 18.65 9.39 7.38
N ARG A 128 17.79 8.95 8.30
CA ARG A 128 16.33 8.79 8.12
C ARG A 128 15.92 7.77 7.04
N LEU A 129 16.83 6.91 6.58
CA LEU A 129 16.52 5.90 5.58
C LEU A 129 16.20 4.55 6.22
N ILE A 130 15.11 3.95 5.79
CA ILE A 130 14.71 2.56 6.12
C ILE A 130 14.46 1.79 4.83
N ALA A 131 14.76 0.49 4.81
CA ALA A 131 14.40 -0.39 3.71
C ALA A 131 13.07 -1.08 4.00
N VAL A 132 12.05 -0.82 3.19
CA VAL A 132 10.73 -1.43 3.33
C VAL A 132 10.61 -2.60 2.36
N VAL A 133 10.23 -3.76 2.88
CA VAL A 133 10.16 -5.02 2.11
C VAL A 133 8.79 -5.66 2.32
N CYS A 134 8.15 -6.07 1.22
CA CYS A 134 6.92 -6.85 1.30
C CYS A 134 7.23 -8.24 1.85
N CYS A 135 6.40 -8.72 2.77
CA CYS A 135 6.50 -10.07 3.27
C CYS A 135 5.17 -10.81 3.23
N HIS A 136 5.23 -12.13 3.31
CA HIS A 136 4.07 -12.97 3.53
C HIS A 136 4.30 -13.88 4.72
N ARG A 137 3.30 -13.94 5.59
CA ARG A 137 3.23 -14.95 6.66
C ARG A 137 2.49 -16.16 6.14
N SER A 138 3.20 -17.25 5.89
CA SER A 138 2.55 -18.53 5.62
C SER A 138 2.08 -19.17 6.93
N TYR A 139 0.86 -19.70 6.95
CA TYR A 139 0.37 -20.50 8.08
C TYR A 139 1.16 -21.80 8.27
N SER A 140 1.79 -22.32 7.21
CA SER A 140 2.51 -23.61 7.23
C SER A 140 3.96 -23.48 7.69
N THR A 141 4.56 -22.29 7.60
CA THR A 141 5.95 -22.05 7.98
C THR A 141 6.03 -20.81 8.85
N PRO A 142 6.54 -20.89 10.10
CA PRO A 142 6.68 -19.73 10.98
C PRO A 142 7.73 -18.72 10.49
N GLN A 143 8.46 -19.03 9.41
CA GLN A 143 9.44 -18.15 8.81
C GLN A 143 8.75 -17.10 7.92
N LEU A 144 9.12 -15.85 8.14
CA LEU A 144 8.69 -14.72 7.34
C LEU A 144 9.28 -14.83 5.94
N GLN A 145 8.44 -14.96 4.91
CA GLN A 145 8.92 -14.95 3.53
C GLN A 145 9.06 -13.50 3.06
N LEU A 146 10.31 -13.04 2.96
CA LEU A 146 10.64 -11.70 2.51
C LEU A 146 10.82 -11.69 0.99
N GLN A 147 10.23 -10.70 0.33
CA GLN A 147 10.54 -10.45 -1.07
C GLN A 147 11.95 -9.91 -1.22
N ARG A 148 12.61 -10.22 -2.34
CA ARG A 148 14.00 -9.80 -2.58
C ARG A 148 14.11 -8.31 -2.88
N VAL A 149 13.16 -7.76 -3.62
CA VAL A 149 13.15 -6.34 -4.00
C VAL A 149 12.18 -5.58 -3.11
N GLY A 150 12.64 -4.46 -2.57
CA GLY A 150 11.87 -3.53 -1.77
C GLY A 150 12.15 -2.08 -2.16
N CYS A 151 11.78 -1.15 -1.30
CA CYS A 151 11.98 0.27 -1.51
C CYS A 151 12.59 0.94 -0.28
N VAL A 152 13.61 1.78 -0.50
CA VAL A 152 14.10 2.68 0.55
C VAL A 152 13.07 3.77 0.76
N ALA A 153 12.64 3.93 2.00
CA ALA A 153 11.77 5.01 2.44
C ALA A 153 12.57 6.02 3.27
N GLU A 154 12.36 7.29 2.97
CA GLU A 154 12.88 8.41 3.75
C GLU A 154 11.82 8.87 4.75
N ILE A 155 12.15 8.92 6.03
CA ILE A 155 11.27 9.47 7.07
C ILE A 155 11.27 11.00 6.95
N ARG A 156 10.09 11.55 6.66
CA ARG A 156 9.91 12.99 6.41
C ARG A 156 9.21 13.71 7.54
N LYS A 157 8.20 13.08 8.15
CA LYS A 157 7.48 13.68 9.28
C LYS A 157 7.49 12.76 10.49
N VAL A 158 7.51 13.35 11.68
CA VAL A 158 7.45 12.65 12.96
C VAL A 158 6.47 13.38 13.87
N GLY A 159 5.58 12.64 14.52
CA GLY A 159 4.54 13.20 15.39
C GLY A 159 4.23 12.32 16.60
N GLY A 160 3.44 12.86 17.52
CA GLY A 160 2.94 12.12 18.69
C GLY A 160 4.06 11.56 19.59
N GLY A 161 5.10 12.35 19.88
CA GLY A 161 6.22 11.91 20.72
C GLY A 161 7.11 10.84 20.07
N GLY A 162 7.20 10.83 18.74
CA GLY A 162 8.00 9.85 18.00
C GLY A 162 7.32 8.49 17.85
N ILE A 163 5.99 8.49 17.81
CA ILE A 163 5.17 7.28 17.60
C ILE A 163 4.61 7.26 16.18
N ASN A 164 4.16 8.40 15.66
CA ASN A 164 3.60 8.50 14.32
C ASN A 164 4.66 9.02 13.36
N LEU A 165 4.75 8.43 12.18
CA LEU A 165 5.72 8.79 11.15
C LEU A 165 5.05 8.84 9.79
N LEU A 166 5.56 9.71 8.93
CA LEU A 166 5.31 9.66 7.50
C LEU A 166 6.65 9.47 6.79
N ALA A 167 6.77 8.34 6.09
CA ALA A 167 7.90 8.04 5.23
C ALA A 167 7.49 8.17 3.76
N LYS A 168 8.45 8.44 2.87
CA LYS A 168 8.23 8.50 1.42
C LYS A 168 9.18 7.56 0.72
N GLY A 169 8.67 6.70 -0.17
CA GLY A 169 9.51 5.83 -1.01
C GLY A 169 10.43 6.64 -1.91
N ARG A 170 11.68 6.20 -2.08
CA ARG A 170 12.74 6.92 -2.81
C ARG A 170 13.33 6.09 -3.95
N GLN A 171 13.94 4.96 -3.63
CA GLN A 171 14.68 4.13 -4.59
C GLN A 171 14.37 2.65 -4.37
N ARG A 172 14.46 1.86 -5.43
CA ARG A 172 14.36 0.40 -5.34
C ARG A 172 15.64 -0.18 -4.79
N VAL A 173 15.50 -1.21 -3.97
CA VAL A 173 16.63 -1.92 -3.38
C VAL A 173 16.42 -3.42 -3.44
N GLU A 174 17.50 -4.16 -3.57
CA GLU A 174 17.53 -5.60 -3.39
C GLU A 174 18.14 -5.94 -2.02
N VAL A 175 17.40 -6.70 -1.21
CA VAL A 175 17.85 -7.13 0.12
C VAL A 175 18.61 -8.45 0.01
N GLN A 176 19.84 -8.45 0.51
CA GLN A 176 20.71 -9.62 0.48
C GLN A 176 20.50 -10.47 1.74
N LEU A 177 19.51 -11.37 1.68
CA LEU A 177 19.10 -12.23 2.80
C LEU A 177 20.10 -13.35 3.12
N GLU A 178 20.95 -13.74 2.16
CA GLU A 178 21.94 -14.81 2.33
C GLU A 178 23.10 -14.42 3.27
N ALA A 179 23.39 -13.11 3.40
CA ALA A 179 24.46 -12.59 4.25
C ALA A 179 24.14 -12.62 5.76
N THR A 180 23.00 -13.22 6.15
CA THR A 180 22.48 -13.23 7.54
C THR A 180 22.36 -14.63 8.15
N ALA A 181 23.06 -15.64 7.60
CA ALA A 181 23.01 -17.03 8.08
C ALA A 181 23.71 -17.31 9.43
N GLU A 182 24.38 -16.33 10.04
CA GLU A 182 25.05 -16.48 11.34
C GLU A 182 24.28 -15.79 12.46
N GLY A 183 23.36 -16.52 13.09
CA GLY A 183 22.68 -16.12 14.32
C GLY A 183 21.27 -15.57 14.11
N SER A 184 20.43 -15.72 15.14
CA SER A 184 19.04 -15.26 15.18
C SER A 184 18.87 -13.88 14.53
N LEU A 185 18.04 -13.78 13.48
CA LEU A 185 17.79 -12.54 12.73
C LEU A 185 17.48 -11.38 13.69
N GLN A 186 18.47 -10.52 13.92
CA GLN A 186 18.19 -9.14 14.28
C GLN A 186 18.06 -8.39 12.95
N LEU A 187 16.83 -8.22 12.47
CA LEU A 187 16.48 -7.40 11.27
C LEU A 187 16.89 -5.91 11.41
N SER A 188 17.69 -5.56 12.41
CA SER A 188 18.10 -4.19 12.73
C SER A 188 18.98 -3.56 11.65
N SER A 189 19.78 -4.34 10.91
CA SER A 189 20.59 -3.81 9.80
C SER A 189 21.04 -4.90 8.82
N VAL A 190 20.52 -4.86 7.59
CA VAL A 190 20.81 -5.85 6.53
C VAL A 190 21.51 -5.15 5.36
N PRO A 191 22.47 -5.79 4.67
CA PRO A 191 23.00 -5.28 3.41
C PRO A 191 21.90 -5.20 2.34
N VAL A 192 21.74 -4.01 1.77
CA VAL A 192 20.79 -3.73 0.69
C VAL A 192 21.53 -3.07 -0.47
N LYS A 193 21.33 -3.60 -1.67
CA LYS A 193 21.91 -3.07 -2.91
C LYS A 193 20.92 -2.09 -3.55
N VAL A 194 21.36 -0.87 -3.82
CA VAL A 194 20.56 0.11 -4.58
C VAL A 194 20.48 -0.34 -6.02
N LEU A 195 19.26 -0.54 -6.52
CA LEU A 195 19.05 -0.95 -7.90
C LEU A 195 19.13 0.27 -8.82
N PRO A 196 19.75 0.12 -10.02
CA PRO A 196 19.79 1.21 -10.99
C PRO A 196 18.39 1.51 -11.54
N GLU A 197 18.13 2.78 -11.84
CA GLU A 197 16.87 3.20 -12.46
C GLU A 197 17.17 3.87 -13.81
N PRO A 198 17.30 3.07 -14.89
CA PRO A 198 17.60 3.62 -16.20
C PRO A 198 16.47 4.55 -16.67
N GLY A 199 16.85 5.64 -17.34
CA GLY A 199 15.89 6.59 -17.88
C GLY A 199 14.97 5.97 -18.95
N PRO A 200 13.85 6.65 -19.28
CA PRO A 200 12.91 6.17 -20.29
C PRO A 200 13.60 5.89 -21.63
N LEU A 201 13.44 4.66 -22.14
CA LEU A 201 13.96 4.27 -23.45
C LEU A 201 13.17 4.98 -24.55
N ALA A 202 13.89 5.67 -25.43
CA ALA A 202 13.37 6.24 -26.66
C ALA A 202 13.75 5.36 -27.86
N VAL A 203 12.95 5.40 -28.92
CA VAL A 203 13.29 4.69 -30.17
C VAL A 203 14.62 5.24 -30.72
N PRO A 204 15.63 4.38 -30.97
CA PRO A 204 16.91 4.80 -31.55
C PRO A 204 16.72 5.57 -32.86
N LEU A 205 17.59 6.53 -33.13
CA LEU A 205 17.49 7.38 -34.32
C LEU A 205 17.51 6.56 -35.62
N GLU A 206 18.34 5.53 -35.68
CA GLU A 206 18.45 4.59 -36.81
C GLU A 206 17.12 3.88 -37.09
N ALA A 207 16.45 3.41 -36.04
CA ALA A 207 15.14 2.78 -36.15
C ALA A 207 14.05 3.78 -36.61
N ARG A 208 14.13 5.04 -36.17
CA ARG A 208 13.25 6.12 -36.65
C ARG A 208 13.48 6.47 -38.11
N ALA A 209 14.73 6.36 -38.57
CA ALA A 209 15.14 6.61 -39.94
C ALA A 209 14.89 5.40 -40.89
N GLY A 210 14.37 4.29 -40.36
CA GLY A 210 14.15 3.06 -41.14
C GLY A 210 15.45 2.33 -41.53
N MET A 211 16.56 2.63 -40.84
CA MET A 211 17.88 2.05 -41.10
C MET A 211 18.19 0.86 -40.19
N ALA A 212 17.33 0.58 -39.21
CA ALA A 212 17.50 -0.56 -38.31
C ALA A 212 17.08 -1.87 -38.96
N TRP A 213 17.59 -2.99 -38.44
CA TRP A 213 17.34 -4.33 -38.99
C TRP A 213 15.88 -4.79 -38.87
N HIS A 214 15.16 -4.31 -37.86
CA HIS A 214 13.76 -4.66 -37.64
C HIS A 214 12.80 -3.57 -38.14
N PRO A 215 11.56 -3.93 -38.50
CA PRO A 215 10.54 -2.95 -38.88
C PRO A 215 10.31 -1.90 -37.76
N PRO A 216 10.00 -0.63 -38.12
CA PRO A 216 9.76 0.44 -37.14
C PRO A 216 8.66 0.11 -36.11
N GLY A 217 7.70 -0.74 -36.49
CA GLY A 217 6.63 -1.21 -35.62
C GLY A 217 7.12 -1.98 -34.39
N ILE A 218 8.22 -2.74 -34.49
CA ILE A 218 8.78 -3.51 -33.36
C ILE A 218 9.35 -2.55 -32.32
N TYR A 219 10.17 -1.58 -32.72
CA TYR A 219 10.75 -0.61 -31.80
C TYR A 219 9.69 0.27 -31.13
N ALA A 220 8.59 0.57 -31.83
CA ALA A 220 7.47 1.32 -31.27
C ALA A 220 6.80 0.61 -30.07
N LEU A 221 6.95 -0.71 -29.93
CA LEU A 221 6.43 -1.48 -28.79
C LEU A 221 7.23 -1.26 -27.50
N TYR A 222 8.48 -0.79 -27.61
CA TYR A 222 9.40 -0.55 -26.49
C TYR A 222 9.63 0.94 -26.22
N ASP A 223 9.00 1.82 -27.00
CA ASP A 223 9.06 3.27 -26.79
C ASP A 223 8.30 3.66 -25.51
N SER A 224 9.05 4.08 -24.49
CA SER A 224 8.50 4.44 -23.18
C SER A 224 7.45 5.55 -23.27
N TRP A 225 7.58 6.49 -24.22
CA TRP A 225 6.61 7.58 -24.38
C TRP A 225 5.30 7.11 -25.01
N ARG A 226 5.35 6.18 -25.96
CA ARG A 226 4.14 5.57 -26.54
C ARG A 226 3.44 4.68 -25.53
N LEU A 227 4.21 3.89 -24.79
CA LEU A 227 3.70 3.06 -23.70
C LEU A 227 3.03 3.91 -22.62
N ALA A 228 3.67 5.00 -22.18
CA ALA A 228 3.08 5.96 -21.25
C ALA A 228 1.75 6.54 -21.76
N LYS A 229 1.69 6.95 -23.04
CA LYS A 229 0.46 7.46 -23.66
C LYS A 229 -0.64 6.39 -23.75
N ARG A 230 -0.30 5.13 -23.93
CA ARG A 230 -1.25 4.00 -23.92
C ARG A 230 -1.73 3.72 -22.50
N ALA A 231 -0.81 3.64 -21.53
CA ALA A 231 -1.11 3.39 -20.13
C ALA A 231 -2.03 4.48 -19.55
N ARG A 232 -1.77 5.76 -19.85
CA ARG A 232 -2.66 6.88 -19.48
C ARG A 232 -4.08 6.70 -19.99
N ARG A 233 -4.24 6.36 -21.28
CA ARG A 233 -5.57 6.14 -21.88
C ARG A 233 -6.32 4.99 -21.22
N LEU A 234 -5.61 3.89 -20.96
CA LEU A 234 -6.19 2.73 -20.28
C LEU A 234 -6.56 3.05 -18.82
N PHE A 235 -5.67 3.73 -18.09
CA PHE A 235 -5.94 4.14 -16.71
C PHE A 235 -7.13 5.10 -16.62
N HIS A 236 -7.21 6.09 -17.52
CA HIS A 236 -8.35 7.01 -17.59
C HIS A 236 -9.67 6.29 -17.91
N SER A 237 -9.64 5.19 -18.66
CA SER A 237 -10.84 4.37 -18.89
C SER A 237 -11.33 3.64 -17.63
N ILE A 238 -10.43 3.37 -16.68
CA ILE A 238 -10.74 2.71 -15.41
C ILE A 238 -11.13 3.74 -14.34
N ALA A 239 -10.39 4.83 -14.24
CA ALA A 239 -10.60 5.88 -13.25
C ALA A 239 -10.75 7.23 -13.97
N PRO A 240 -11.89 7.50 -14.62
CA PRO A 240 -12.08 8.76 -15.36
C PRO A 240 -12.10 9.98 -14.44
N GLN A 241 -12.45 9.78 -13.17
CA GLN A 241 -12.45 10.83 -12.15
C GLN A 241 -11.07 11.08 -11.54
N ALA A 242 -10.07 10.23 -11.83
CA ALA A 242 -8.72 10.44 -11.33
C ALA A 242 -8.05 11.59 -12.09
N ARG A 243 -7.28 12.40 -11.36
CA ARG A 243 -6.47 13.48 -11.93
C ARG A 243 -5.54 12.93 -13.00
N GLU A 244 -5.48 13.62 -14.14
CA GLU A 244 -4.55 13.26 -15.20
C GLU A 244 -3.10 13.51 -14.76
N PHE A 245 -2.25 12.51 -14.94
CA PHE A 245 -0.84 12.58 -14.57
C PHE A 245 -0.01 13.23 -15.70
N GLU A 246 0.70 14.32 -15.39
CA GLU A 246 1.46 15.13 -16.35
C GLU A 246 2.99 14.93 -16.28
N GLY A 247 3.47 13.91 -15.57
CA GLY A 247 4.90 13.66 -15.40
C GLY A 247 5.57 12.83 -16.51
N ASN A 248 6.85 12.53 -16.30
CA ASN A 248 7.63 11.73 -17.24
C ASN A 248 7.21 10.23 -17.24
N PRO A 249 7.61 9.42 -18.23
CA PRO A 249 7.24 7.99 -18.26
C PRO A 249 7.65 7.19 -17.01
N LEU A 250 8.77 7.57 -16.38
CA LEU A 250 9.27 6.93 -15.17
C LEU A 250 8.36 7.19 -13.97
N GLU A 251 8.03 8.45 -13.71
CA GLU A 251 7.12 8.86 -12.63
C GLU A 251 5.71 8.33 -12.87
N LEU A 252 5.25 8.32 -14.13
CA LEU A 252 3.96 7.72 -14.49
C LEU A 252 3.93 6.23 -14.12
N SER A 253 5.01 5.48 -14.40
CA SER A 253 5.06 4.06 -14.07
C SER A 253 4.91 3.83 -12.56
N TYR A 254 5.61 4.62 -11.72
CA TYR A 254 5.44 4.50 -10.27
C TYR A 254 4.09 5.00 -9.75
N PHE A 255 3.51 6.02 -10.39
CA PHE A 255 2.16 6.48 -10.11
C PHE A 255 1.12 5.38 -10.40
N LEU A 256 1.24 4.71 -11.55
CA LEU A 256 0.37 3.59 -11.92
C LEU A 256 0.58 2.42 -10.96
N LEU A 257 1.82 2.06 -10.67
CA LEU A 257 2.15 1.01 -9.71
C LEU A 257 1.48 1.24 -8.35
N SER A 258 1.44 2.50 -7.88
CA SER A 258 0.77 2.89 -6.63
C SER A 258 -0.75 2.70 -6.71
N ASN A 259 -1.35 3.04 -7.85
CA ASN A 259 -2.80 3.18 -8.02
C ASN A 259 -3.52 1.94 -8.59
N LEU A 260 -2.84 1.05 -9.31
CA LEU A 260 -3.47 -0.14 -9.92
C LEU A 260 -4.09 -1.05 -8.87
N PRO A 261 -5.40 -1.39 -8.92
CA PRO A 261 -6.09 -2.23 -7.91
C PRO A 261 -5.80 -3.74 -8.07
N VAL A 262 -4.52 -4.11 -8.12
CA VAL A 262 -4.05 -5.51 -8.18
C VAL A 262 -3.49 -6.02 -6.87
N ASN A 263 -3.32 -7.34 -6.77
CA ASN A 263 -2.74 -8.01 -5.61
C ASN A 263 -1.25 -7.68 -5.42
N ASP A 264 -0.74 -8.05 -4.24
CA ASP A 264 0.67 -7.93 -3.82
C ASP A 264 1.66 -8.58 -4.80
N ASN A 265 1.39 -9.79 -5.29
CA ASN A 265 2.27 -10.50 -6.22
C ASN A 265 2.47 -9.72 -7.54
N ALA A 266 1.37 -9.27 -8.16
CA ALA A 266 1.44 -8.47 -9.37
C ALA A 266 2.22 -7.16 -9.13
N ARG A 267 2.01 -6.48 -7.99
CA ARG A 267 2.78 -5.27 -7.65
C ARG A 267 4.26 -5.56 -7.45
N GLN A 268 4.58 -6.69 -6.82
CA GLN A 268 5.96 -7.10 -6.61
C GLN A 268 6.66 -7.32 -7.97
N GLN A 269 6.02 -7.99 -8.92
CA GLN A 269 6.54 -8.16 -10.28
C GLN A 269 6.78 -6.82 -10.99
N LEU A 270 5.86 -5.86 -10.82
CA LEU A 270 6.02 -4.53 -11.41
C LEU A 270 7.14 -3.72 -10.72
N LEU A 271 7.37 -3.90 -9.42
CA LEU A 271 8.49 -3.28 -8.69
C LEU A 271 9.83 -3.89 -9.12
N GLU A 272 9.85 -5.19 -9.39
CA GLU A 272 11.02 -5.94 -9.85
C GLU A 272 11.45 -5.59 -11.28
N ALA A 273 10.54 -5.06 -12.10
CA ALA A 273 10.83 -4.61 -13.46
C ALA A 273 12.02 -3.64 -13.49
N SER A 274 13.03 -3.99 -14.28
CA SER A 274 14.36 -3.34 -14.26
C SER A 274 14.39 -2.02 -15.01
N THR A 275 13.52 -1.89 -16.02
CA THR A 275 13.43 -0.74 -16.92
C THR A 275 12.02 -0.16 -16.96
N VAL A 276 11.91 1.11 -17.37
CA VAL A 276 10.64 1.83 -17.45
C VAL A 276 9.70 1.21 -18.48
N ASP A 277 10.20 0.76 -19.62
CA ASP A 277 9.38 0.15 -20.67
C ASP A 277 8.90 -1.25 -20.28
N GLU A 278 9.70 -2.06 -19.58
CA GLU A 278 9.25 -3.35 -19.02
C GLU A 278 8.08 -3.13 -18.07
N ARG A 279 8.23 -2.16 -17.16
CA ARG A 279 7.20 -1.81 -16.18
C ARG A 279 5.93 -1.31 -16.87
N LEU A 280 6.03 -0.33 -17.77
CA LEU A 280 4.87 0.21 -18.49
C LEU A 280 4.17 -0.83 -19.39
N ARG A 281 4.92 -1.77 -19.98
CA ARG A 281 4.32 -2.88 -20.75
C ARG A 281 3.52 -3.81 -19.84
N ALA A 282 4.08 -4.18 -18.69
CA ALA A 282 3.38 -5.01 -17.71
C ALA A 282 2.14 -4.29 -17.14
N GLU A 283 2.26 -3.00 -16.82
CA GLU A 283 1.12 -2.15 -16.40
C GLU A 283 0.03 -2.08 -17.47
N CYS A 284 0.40 -1.89 -18.75
CA CYS A 284 -0.57 -1.92 -19.85
C CYS A 284 -1.32 -3.25 -19.92
N ARG A 285 -0.64 -4.39 -19.73
CA ARG A 285 -1.28 -5.71 -19.73
C ARG A 285 -2.26 -5.83 -18.56
N VAL A 286 -1.83 -5.44 -17.36
CA VAL A 286 -2.68 -5.44 -16.15
C VAL A 286 -3.91 -4.56 -16.34
N LEU A 287 -3.74 -3.34 -16.87
CA LEU A 287 -4.84 -2.42 -17.15
C LEU A 287 -5.86 -3.00 -18.16
N GLN A 288 -5.41 -3.82 -19.09
CA GLN A 288 -6.29 -4.45 -20.08
C GLN A 288 -7.10 -5.62 -19.51
N THR A 289 -6.62 -6.29 -18.46
CA THR A 289 -7.27 -7.49 -17.88
C THR A 289 -8.03 -7.22 -16.58
N LEU A 290 -7.85 -6.05 -15.97
CA LEU A 290 -8.36 -5.67 -14.64
C LEU A 290 -9.88 -5.66 -14.46
N GLY A 291 -10.67 -5.76 -15.53
CA GLY A 291 -12.07 -5.29 -15.64
C GLY A 291 -13.03 -5.55 -14.46
N VAL A 292 -12.85 -6.63 -13.70
CA VAL A 292 -13.62 -6.92 -12.48
C VAL A 292 -12.70 -7.20 -11.30
N LEU A 293 -13.13 -6.82 -10.10
CA LEU A 293 -12.45 -7.07 -8.83
C LEU A 293 -13.21 -8.12 -8.04
N CYS A 294 -12.51 -9.17 -7.62
CA CYS A 294 -13.06 -10.30 -6.88
C CYS A 294 -12.39 -10.44 -5.51
N CYS A 295 -13.06 -11.14 -4.59
CA CYS A 295 -12.47 -11.53 -3.32
C CYS A 295 -11.32 -12.52 -3.56
N ARG A 296 -10.14 -12.27 -2.97
CA ARG A 296 -8.99 -13.18 -3.08
C ARG A 296 -9.27 -14.56 -2.50
N ALA A 297 -10.09 -14.65 -1.44
CA ALA A 297 -10.34 -15.89 -0.72
C ALA A 297 -11.32 -16.83 -1.45
N CYS A 298 -12.45 -16.32 -1.96
CA CYS A 298 -13.50 -17.13 -2.56
C CYS A 298 -13.79 -16.81 -4.04
N ARG A 299 -13.06 -15.87 -4.64
CA ARG A 299 -13.20 -15.41 -6.04
C ARG A 299 -14.57 -14.82 -6.40
N ILE A 300 -15.46 -14.57 -5.42
CA ILE A 300 -16.74 -13.92 -5.68
C ILE A 300 -16.50 -12.49 -6.18
N PHE A 301 -17.33 -12.06 -7.14
CA PHE A 301 -17.33 -10.70 -7.65
C PHE A 301 -17.65 -9.70 -6.53
N LEU A 302 -16.84 -8.65 -6.41
CA LEU A 302 -17.03 -7.56 -5.43
C LEU A 302 -17.39 -6.25 -6.12
N ALA A 303 -16.63 -5.80 -7.12
CA ALA A 303 -16.85 -4.51 -7.79
C ALA A 303 -16.25 -4.51 -9.20
N ARG A 304 -16.57 -3.52 -10.03
CA ARG A 304 -15.85 -3.31 -11.30
C ARG A 304 -14.65 -2.40 -11.05
N SER A 305 -13.61 -2.53 -11.86
CA SER A 305 -12.48 -1.60 -11.80
C SER A 305 -12.90 -0.16 -12.12
N THR A 306 -13.93 0.01 -12.95
CA THR A 306 -14.52 1.31 -13.33
C THR A 306 -15.20 2.06 -12.18
N ASP A 307 -15.50 1.37 -11.08
CA ASP A 307 -16.13 1.97 -9.91
C ASP A 307 -15.11 2.68 -9.01
N ALA A 308 -13.82 2.65 -9.36
CA ALA A 308 -12.74 3.31 -8.65
C ALA A 308 -12.90 4.83 -8.67
N ILE A 309 -12.81 5.42 -7.47
CA ILE A 309 -12.93 6.86 -7.26
C ILE A 309 -11.70 7.38 -6.54
N GLN A 310 -11.34 8.63 -6.82
CA GLN A 310 -10.23 9.29 -6.17
C GLN A 310 -10.72 10.00 -4.90
N MET A 311 -10.30 9.51 -3.73
CA MET A 311 -10.60 10.13 -2.43
C MET A 311 -9.35 10.75 -1.78
N SER A 312 -8.17 10.59 -2.38
CA SER A 312 -6.89 11.15 -1.92
C SER A 312 -6.17 11.81 -3.11
N GLU A 313 -5.32 12.81 -2.88
CA GLU A 313 -4.46 13.36 -3.93
C GLU A 313 -3.50 12.32 -4.53
N GLU A 314 -3.19 11.26 -3.79
CA GLU A 314 -2.35 10.16 -4.25
C GLU A 314 -3.03 9.30 -5.34
N GLY A 315 -4.36 9.41 -5.46
CA GLY A 315 -5.17 8.79 -6.49
C GLY A 315 -6.28 7.90 -5.91
N ILE A 316 -6.56 6.77 -6.58
CA ILE A 316 -7.60 5.80 -6.20
C ILE A 316 -7.14 4.84 -5.10
N SER A 317 -5.85 4.87 -4.76
CA SER A 317 -5.25 4.04 -3.72
C SER A 317 -4.37 4.88 -2.81
N ALA A 318 -4.40 4.58 -1.51
CA ALA A 318 -3.51 5.18 -0.54
C ALA A 318 -3.25 4.22 0.63
N CYS A 319 -2.10 4.38 1.28
CA CYS A 319 -1.76 3.61 2.47
C CYS A 319 -2.22 4.35 3.73
N PHE A 320 -2.84 3.66 4.66
CA PHE A 320 -3.26 4.21 5.95
C PHE A 320 -2.80 3.31 7.09
N VAL A 321 -2.61 3.86 8.29
CA VAL A 321 -2.26 3.07 9.47
C VAL A 321 -3.39 3.17 10.50
N ASN A 322 -3.81 2.04 11.05
CA ASN A 322 -4.85 2.03 12.07
C ASN A 322 -4.28 2.30 13.47
N SER A 323 -5.16 2.42 14.46
CA SER A 323 -4.78 2.64 15.86
C SER A 323 -3.89 1.54 16.45
N HIS A 324 -3.96 0.34 15.89
CA HIS A 324 -3.21 -0.86 16.27
C HIS A 324 -1.91 -1.06 15.48
N SER A 325 -1.43 -0.02 14.78
CA SER A 325 -0.16 -0.03 14.02
C SER A 325 -0.13 -0.92 12.77
N TRP A 326 -1.28 -1.32 12.26
CA TRP A 326 -1.36 -2.08 11.01
C TRP A 326 -1.53 -1.10 9.85
N VAL A 327 -0.66 -1.23 8.86
CA VAL A 327 -0.75 -0.47 7.62
C VAL A 327 -1.67 -1.22 6.67
N HIS A 328 -2.64 -0.51 6.09
CA HIS A 328 -3.57 -1.00 5.10
C HIS A 328 -3.40 -0.20 3.81
N ASP A 329 -3.13 -0.89 2.71
CA ASP A 329 -3.22 -0.33 1.36
C ASP A 329 -4.67 -0.45 0.89
N ILE A 330 -5.33 0.71 0.74
CA ILE A 330 -6.76 0.83 0.51
C ILE A 330 -7.02 1.33 -0.90
N VAL A 331 -7.91 0.64 -1.62
CA VAL A 331 -8.49 1.07 -2.88
C VAL A 331 -9.89 1.65 -2.61
N THR A 332 -10.15 2.85 -3.10
CA THR A 332 -11.45 3.52 -2.93
C THR A 332 -12.38 3.28 -4.11
N LEU A 333 -13.58 2.78 -3.83
CA LEU A 333 -14.61 2.42 -4.81
C LEU A 333 -15.93 3.11 -4.45
N SER A 334 -16.65 3.60 -5.46
CA SER A 334 -17.98 4.19 -5.30
C SER A 334 -19.02 3.16 -4.88
N THR A 335 -18.98 1.97 -5.50
CA THR A 335 -19.97 0.91 -5.28
C THR A 335 -19.31 -0.45 -5.17
N VAL A 336 -19.96 -1.33 -4.41
CA VAL A 336 -19.58 -2.74 -4.20
C VAL A 336 -20.88 -3.56 -4.24
N THR A 337 -20.76 -4.85 -4.56
CA THR A 337 -21.89 -5.78 -4.63
C THR A 337 -22.75 -5.76 -3.35
N PRO A 338 -24.09 -5.83 -3.45
CA PRO A 338 -24.97 -5.85 -2.29
C PRO A 338 -24.77 -7.03 -1.34
N GLY A 339 -24.05 -8.09 -1.77
CA GLY A 339 -23.76 -9.27 -0.95
C GLY A 339 -22.74 -9.05 0.15
N VAL A 340 -22.10 -7.89 0.24
CA VAL A 340 -21.13 -7.58 1.32
C VAL A 340 -21.86 -7.40 2.65
N LEU A 341 -21.32 -8.05 3.68
CA LEU A 341 -21.84 -8.00 5.04
C LEU A 341 -21.16 -6.88 5.81
N LEU A 342 -21.95 -6.08 6.52
CA LEU A 342 -21.45 -5.02 7.40
C LEU A 342 -21.53 -5.48 8.85
N GLU A 343 -20.48 -5.23 9.61
CA GLU A 343 -20.40 -5.56 11.03
C GLU A 343 -20.22 -4.31 11.88
N GLY A 344 -20.94 -4.26 13.01
CA GLY A 344 -20.87 -3.17 13.97
C GLY A 344 -21.78 -1.99 13.62
N SER A 345 -21.69 -0.94 14.42
CA SER A 345 -22.30 0.36 14.15
C SER A 345 -21.31 1.30 13.45
N PRO A 346 -21.77 2.27 12.64
CA PRO A 346 -20.87 3.27 12.06
C PRO A 346 -20.15 4.10 13.13
N GLU A 347 -18.81 4.14 13.03
CA GLU A 347 -17.93 4.84 13.96
C GLU A 347 -17.13 5.93 13.26
N THR A 348 -16.88 7.05 13.94
CA THR A 348 -16.03 8.14 13.42
C THR A 348 -14.63 8.16 14.03
N ALA A 349 -14.40 7.34 15.06
CA ALA A 349 -13.13 7.27 15.76
C ALA A 349 -12.02 6.78 14.80
N HIS A 350 -10.89 7.49 14.75
CA HIS A 350 -9.76 7.16 13.86
C HIS A 350 -10.12 6.98 12.37
N SER A 351 -11.18 7.65 11.89
CA SER A 351 -11.51 7.64 10.47
C SER A 351 -10.37 8.24 9.65
N TRP A 352 -9.97 7.55 8.58
CA TRP A 352 -8.95 8.03 7.63
C TRP A 352 -9.48 9.13 6.71
N PHE A 353 -10.80 9.22 6.56
CA PHE A 353 -11.48 10.18 5.72
C PHE A 353 -12.31 11.12 6.61
N PRO A 354 -11.81 12.34 6.89
CA PRO A 354 -12.51 13.30 7.74
C PRO A 354 -13.93 13.58 7.22
N GLY A 355 -14.91 13.56 8.12
CA GLY A 355 -16.33 13.74 7.77
C GLY A 355 -17.08 12.45 7.43
N TYR A 356 -16.41 11.30 7.41
CA TYR A 356 -17.01 9.98 7.21
C TYR A 356 -16.93 9.11 8.47
N SER A 357 -18.00 8.38 8.74
CA SER A 357 -17.98 7.22 9.63
C SER A 357 -17.61 5.97 8.84
N TRP A 358 -17.07 4.96 9.50
CA TRP A 358 -16.67 3.69 8.90
C TRP A 358 -17.35 2.49 9.57
N GLN A 359 -17.57 1.43 8.80
CA GLN A 359 -18.07 0.13 9.26
C GLN A 359 -17.25 -0.98 8.62
N CYS A 360 -16.94 -2.03 9.38
CA CYS A 360 -16.20 -3.18 8.85
C CYS A 360 -17.04 -3.93 7.81
N ALA A 361 -16.42 -4.26 6.68
CA ALA A 361 -17.05 -4.92 5.55
C ALA A 361 -16.42 -6.30 5.31
N TYR A 362 -17.26 -7.31 5.19
CA TYR A 362 -16.88 -8.71 5.00
C TYR A 362 -17.49 -9.28 3.73
N CYS A 363 -16.71 -10.10 3.05
CA CYS A 363 -17.22 -10.97 2.01
C CYS A 363 -18.17 -12.03 2.63
N PRO A 364 -19.17 -12.53 1.89
CA PRO A 364 -20.00 -13.67 2.32
C PRO A 364 -19.22 -14.91 2.82
N CYS A 365 -17.96 -15.09 2.40
CA CYS A 365 -17.11 -16.17 2.89
C CYS A 365 -16.50 -15.92 4.28
N GLY A 366 -16.81 -14.79 4.93
CA GLY A 366 -16.26 -14.38 6.22
C GLY A 366 -14.91 -13.67 6.12
N HIS A 367 -14.33 -13.51 4.92
CA HIS A 367 -13.08 -12.77 4.77
C HIS A 367 -13.32 -11.26 4.91
N HIS A 368 -12.60 -10.61 5.82
CA HIS A 368 -12.64 -9.14 5.92
C HIS A 368 -12.12 -8.52 4.63
N ILE A 369 -12.87 -7.62 4.00
CA ILE A 369 -12.49 -7.01 2.71
C ILE A 369 -12.16 -5.53 2.84
N GLY A 370 -12.57 -4.86 3.92
CA GLY A 370 -12.26 -3.46 4.16
C GLY A 370 -13.38 -2.77 4.90
N TRP A 371 -13.72 -1.54 4.50
CA TRP A 371 -14.69 -0.72 5.22
C TRP A 371 -15.65 0.00 4.27
N GLN A 372 -16.88 0.19 4.72
CA GLN A 372 -17.81 1.15 4.12
C GLN A 372 -17.65 2.48 4.84
N PHE A 373 -17.53 3.57 4.09
CA PHE A 373 -17.49 4.94 4.59
C PHE A 373 -18.79 5.65 4.28
N THR A 374 -19.43 6.25 5.29
CA THR A 374 -20.71 6.97 5.15
C THR A 374 -20.55 8.40 5.64
N ALA A 375 -21.02 9.36 4.84
CA ALA A 375 -20.95 10.77 5.19
C ALA A 375 -21.76 11.06 6.47
N VAL A 376 -21.14 11.77 7.42
CA VAL A 376 -21.77 12.14 8.69
C VAL A 376 -22.66 13.38 8.52
N ARG A 377 -22.30 14.26 7.57
CA ARG A 377 -23.03 15.52 7.30
C ARG A 377 -23.81 15.43 5.98
N PRO A 378 -25.08 15.88 5.94
CA PRO A 378 -25.81 16.03 4.69
C PRO A 378 -25.12 17.08 3.80
N GLY A 379 -24.87 16.74 2.54
CA GLY A 379 -24.20 17.62 1.56
C GLY A 379 -22.77 17.20 1.20
N LEU A 380 -22.14 16.33 1.99
CA LEU A 380 -20.82 15.77 1.66
C LEU A 380 -20.95 14.74 0.52
N GLN A 381 -20.14 14.90 -0.52
CA GLN A 381 -20.09 13.95 -1.64
C GLN A 381 -18.74 13.22 -1.71
N PRO A 382 -18.74 11.90 -1.99
CA PRO A 382 -19.91 11.01 -2.14
C PRO A 382 -20.66 10.76 -0.80
N ALA A 383 -21.96 10.50 -0.84
CA ALA A 383 -22.75 10.20 0.38
C ALA A 383 -22.25 8.92 1.10
N SER A 384 -21.76 7.95 0.33
CA SER A 384 -21.07 6.78 0.85
C SER A 384 -20.11 6.23 -0.21
N PHE A 385 -19.03 5.59 0.23
CA PHE A 385 -18.11 4.88 -0.62
C PHE A 385 -17.47 3.71 0.14
N TRP A 386 -16.58 2.96 -0.50
CA TRP A 386 -15.94 1.78 0.07
C TRP A 386 -14.42 1.93 0.01
N GLY A 387 -13.74 1.61 1.10
CA GLY A 387 -12.29 1.45 1.15
C GLY A 387 -11.93 -0.02 1.31
N LEU A 388 -11.61 -0.69 0.20
CA LEU A 388 -11.29 -2.12 0.21
C LEU A 388 -9.78 -2.33 0.35
N ARG A 389 -9.40 -3.32 1.17
CA ARG A 389 -8.02 -3.72 1.39
C ARG A 389 -7.50 -4.42 0.15
N ARG A 390 -6.40 -3.92 -0.39
CA ARG A 390 -5.74 -4.49 -1.56
C ARG A 390 -5.40 -5.99 -1.42
N PRO A 391 -4.85 -6.48 -0.28
CA PRO A 391 -4.56 -7.91 -0.13
C PRO A 391 -5.80 -8.80 -0.18
N ALA A 392 -7.00 -8.26 0.01
CA ALA A 392 -8.27 -8.98 -0.06
C ALA A 392 -8.85 -9.02 -1.49
N LEU A 393 -8.25 -8.31 -2.45
CA LEU A 393 -8.72 -8.19 -3.82
C LEU A 393 -7.85 -8.97 -4.81
N GLN A 394 -8.46 -9.43 -5.90
CA GLN A 394 -7.79 -9.98 -7.07
C GLN A 394 -8.59 -9.59 -8.34
N ALA A 395 -7.90 -9.36 -9.46
CA ALA A 395 -8.56 -9.17 -10.74
C ALA A 395 -9.30 -10.46 -11.15
N GLY A 396 -10.57 -10.36 -11.56
CA GLY A 396 -11.41 -11.49 -11.93
C GLY A 396 -11.17 -12.02 -13.35
N GLY A 397 -9.97 -11.82 -13.87
CA GLY A 397 -9.49 -12.33 -15.14
C GLY A 397 -8.22 -13.16 -14.95
N ASP A 398 -8.30 -14.31 -14.27
CA ASP A 398 -7.70 -15.54 -14.79
C ASP A 398 -8.21 -16.80 -14.08
N ARG A 399 -8.44 -17.83 -14.90
CA ARG A 399 -8.49 -19.23 -14.47
C ARG A 399 -7.04 -19.65 -14.29
N ASP A 400 -6.46 -19.45 -13.11
CA ASP A 400 -5.20 -20.12 -12.81
C ASP A 400 -5.46 -21.64 -12.86
N PRO A 401 -4.77 -22.41 -13.73
CA PRO A 401 -4.79 -23.86 -13.60
C PRO A 401 -4.20 -24.17 -12.24
N VAL A 402 -4.97 -24.88 -11.41
CA VAL A 402 -4.48 -25.50 -10.19
C VAL A 402 -3.14 -26.17 -10.52
N PRO A 403 -2.02 -25.85 -9.84
CA PRO A 403 -0.83 -26.64 -10.00
C PRO A 403 -1.19 -28.05 -9.55
N SER A 404 -1.26 -28.98 -10.50
CA SER A 404 -1.49 -30.39 -10.19
C SER A 404 -0.37 -30.84 -9.26
N ALA A 405 -0.73 -31.09 -8.01
CA ALA A 405 0.10 -31.80 -7.08
C ALA A 405 0.41 -33.17 -7.69
N GLY A 406 1.69 -33.45 -7.96
CA GLY A 406 2.16 -34.79 -8.27
C GLY A 406 3.07 -34.91 -9.48
N ALA A 407 4.34 -34.52 -9.33
CA ALA A 407 5.46 -35.25 -9.94
C ALA A 407 6.73 -34.90 -9.14
N GLY A 408 7.11 -35.82 -8.26
CA GLY A 408 8.33 -35.70 -7.47
C GLY A 408 9.58 -35.81 -8.34
N LEU A 409 10.61 -35.08 -7.89
CA LEU A 409 12.01 -35.50 -7.78
C LEU A 409 12.39 -36.79 -8.53
N TYR A 410 13.25 -36.69 -9.54
CA TYR A 410 14.52 -37.42 -9.57
C TYR A 410 15.54 -36.62 -10.40
N ALA A 411 16.68 -36.33 -9.77
CA ALA A 411 17.89 -35.85 -10.43
C ALA A 411 18.58 -37.02 -11.13
N HIS A 412 19.11 -36.78 -12.34
CA HIS A 412 20.35 -37.43 -12.78
C HIS A 412 21.14 -36.49 -13.70
N SER A 413 22.37 -36.24 -13.27
CA SER A 413 23.50 -35.73 -14.03
C SER A 413 23.96 -36.75 -15.09
N GLY A 414 24.42 -36.27 -16.26
CA GLY A 414 25.11 -37.14 -17.23
C GLY A 414 25.19 -36.62 -18.66
N SER A 415 26.28 -35.90 -18.96
CA SER A 415 27.09 -35.87 -20.19
C SER A 415 26.51 -36.15 -21.60
N SER A 416 26.76 -35.19 -22.49
CA SER A 416 27.26 -35.31 -23.88
C SER A 416 26.77 -36.44 -24.81
N SER A 417 26.16 -36.07 -25.94
CA SER A 417 26.64 -36.43 -27.28
C SER A 417 25.85 -35.67 -28.36
N GLU A 418 26.54 -35.43 -29.46
CA GLU A 418 26.12 -34.79 -30.70
C GLU A 418 25.08 -35.61 -31.49
N ASP A 419 24.71 -35.08 -32.67
CA ASP A 419 23.78 -35.57 -33.70
C ASP A 419 22.36 -35.02 -33.55
N GLY A 420 21.72 -34.39 -34.53
CA GLY A 420 22.03 -34.20 -35.93
C GLY A 420 20.72 -33.92 -36.66
N ASN A 421 20.69 -32.82 -37.42
CA ASN A 421 19.94 -32.58 -38.66
C ASN A 421 18.43 -32.94 -38.78
N GLY A 422 17.62 -31.93 -39.13
CA GLY A 422 16.27 -32.05 -39.68
C GLY A 422 15.56 -30.70 -39.59
N GLY A 423 15.65 -29.81 -40.57
CA GLY A 423 14.95 -29.94 -41.86
C GLY A 423 13.75 -28.99 -41.85
N TRP A 424 13.98 -27.70 -42.10
CA TRP A 424 12.92 -26.70 -42.27
C TRP A 424 12.48 -26.70 -43.74
N THR A 425 11.26 -27.13 -44.02
CA THR A 425 10.64 -27.01 -45.34
C THR A 425 9.81 -25.74 -45.38
N SER A 426 10.20 -24.84 -46.28
CA SER A 426 9.43 -23.69 -46.75
C SER A 426 8.18 -24.17 -47.49
N SER A 427 7.05 -23.52 -47.25
CA SER A 427 5.92 -23.51 -48.18
C SER A 427 5.49 -22.08 -48.38
N GLU A 428 5.82 -21.58 -49.57
CA GLU A 428 5.31 -20.39 -50.21
C GLU A 428 3.85 -20.64 -50.61
N GLU A 429 2.96 -19.69 -50.33
CA GLU A 429 1.71 -19.54 -51.07
C GLU A 429 1.65 -18.10 -51.58
N GLU A 430 1.87 -17.97 -52.88
CA GLU A 430 1.54 -16.81 -53.69
C GLU A 430 0.01 -16.77 -53.89
N GLU A 431 -0.63 -15.64 -53.58
CA GLU A 431 -1.90 -15.28 -54.21
C GLU A 431 -1.73 -13.94 -54.94
N SER A 432 -1.86 -14.04 -56.27
CA SER A 432 -1.88 -12.96 -57.24
C SER A 432 -3.25 -12.26 -57.25
N GLU A 433 -3.29 -10.96 -56.99
CA GLU A 433 -4.45 -10.11 -57.31
C GLU A 433 -4.39 -9.63 -58.75
N GLY A 434 -5.40 -10.03 -59.52
CA GLY A 434 -5.68 -9.56 -60.87
C GLY A 434 -6.35 -8.19 -60.87
N ALA A 435 -6.00 -7.41 -61.90
CA ALA A 435 -6.54 -6.10 -62.20
C ALA A 435 -8.05 -6.09 -62.46
N SER A 436 -8.71 -5.03 -62.00
CA SER A 436 -9.75 -4.25 -62.71
C SER A 436 -9.89 -2.88 -62.07
#